data_AF-A0A432PTK7-F1
#
_entry.id   AF-A0A432PTK7-F1
#
_cell.length_a   1.000
_cell.length_b   1.000
_cell.length_c   1.000
_cell.angle_alpha   90.00
_cell.angle_beta   90.00
_cell.angle_gamma   90.00
#
_symmetry.space_group_name_H-M   'P 1'
#
loop_
_entity.id
_entity.type
_entity.pdbx_description
1 polymer ?
#
loop_
_entity_poly.entity_id
_entity_poly.type
_entity_poly.pdbx_seq_one_letter_code
_entity_poly.pdbx_strand_id
1 'polypeptide(L)' 'MAHRPRKAANLSLDEGLVSQARELGINISRAAEDGIAKAIKAERERLWRIENAEAIAASNAYVEKHGLPFQKYRQF' A
#
# COMPACT_ATOMS: atom_id res chain seq x y z
N MET A 1 -24.33 0.35 5.21
CA MET A 1 -22.90 0.66 4.97
C MET A 1 -22.42 1.59 6.07
N ALA A 2 -21.35 1.26 6.79
CA ALA A 2 -20.88 2.09 7.90
C ALA A 2 -20.25 3.39 7.34
N HIS A 3 -20.86 4.53 7.64
CA HIS A 3 -20.31 5.84 7.32
C HIS A 3 -19.12 6.11 8.24
N ARG A 4 -17.89 5.98 7.72
CA ARG A 4 -16.70 6.39 8.48
C ARG A 4 -16.74 7.92 8.64
N PRO A 5 -16.57 8.44 9.87
CA PRO A 5 -16.57 9.89 10.09
C PRO A 5 -15.43 10.51 9.30
N ARG A 6 -15.75 11.52 8.48
CA ARG A 6 -14.74 12.31 7.76
C ARG A 6 -14.29 13.47 8.62
N LYS A 7 -12.97 13.63 8.76
CA LYS A 7 -12.37 14.80 9.40
C LYS A 7 -11.89 15.75 8.31
N ALA A 8 -12.34 17.01 8.36
CA ALA A 8 -11.81 18.04 7.48
C ALA A 8 -10.32 18.28 7.81
N ALA A 9 -9.51 18.40 6.76
CA ALA A 9 -8.08 18.71 6.87
C ALA A 9 -7.78 19.89 5.95
N ASN A 10 -7.11 20.91 6.48
CA ASN A 10 -6.58 22.00 5.67
C ASN A 10 -5.20 21.57 5.15
N LEU A 11 -5.03 21.62 3.84
CA LEU A 11 -3.84 21.14 3.13
C LEU A 11 -3.31 22.28 2.25
N SER A 12 -2.01 22.45 2.19
CA SER A 12 -1.38 23.28 1.15
C SER A 12 -1.01 22.40 -0.03
N LEU A 13 -1.52 22.74 -1.21
CA LEU A 13 -1.25 22.04 -2.47
C LEU A 13 -0.67 23.03 -3.48
N ASP A 14 0.02 22.51 -4.48
CA ASP A 14 0.49 23.32 -5.61
C ASP A 14 -0.69 23.96 -6.34
N GLU A 15 -0.61 25.28 -6.56
CA GLU A 15 -1.68 26.07 -7.17
C GLU A 15 -1.95 25.66 -8.62
N GLY A 16 -0.90 25.32 -9.37
CA GLY A 16 -1.02 24.86 -10.76
C GLY A 16 -1.75 23.53 -10.85
N LEU A 17 -1.46 22.60 -9.94
CA LEU A 17 -2.16 21.30 -9.85
C LEU A 17 -3.63 21.47 -9.46
N VAL A 18 -3.93 22.34 -8.49
CA VAL A 18 -5.31 22.64 -8.09
C VAL A 18 -6.10 23.26 -9.24
N SER A 19 -5.49 24.19 -9.97
CA SER A 19 -6.14 24.86 -11.11
C SER A 19 -6.46 23.88 -12.22
N GLN A 20 -5.47 23.08 -12.65
CA GLN A 20 -5.67 22.03 -13.66
C GLN A 20 -6.72 21.00 -13.22
N ALA A 21 -6.70 20.57 -11.95
CA ALA A 21 -7.69 19.64 -11.44
C ALA A 21 -9.12 20.21 -11.51
N ARG A 22 -9.30 21.52 -11.23
CA ARG A 22 -10.59 22.19 -11.37
C ARG A 22 -11.04 22.28 -12.82
N GLU A 23 -10.14 22.67 -13.73
CA GLU A 23 -10.42 22.73 -15.18
C GLU A 23 -10.86 21.37 -15.74
N LEU A 24 -10.24 20.29 -15.26
CA LEU A 24 -10.55 18.92 -15.65
C LEU A 24 -11.74 18.31 -14.88
N GLY A 25 -12.38 19.05 -13.97
CA GLY A 25 -13.51 18.56 -13.18
C GLY A 25 -13.13 17.45 -12.18
N ILE A 26 -11.86 17.35 -11.80
CA ILE A 26 -11.36 16.34 -10.87
C ILE A 26 -11.78 16.69 -9.44
N ASN A 27 -12.34 15.71 -8.72
CA ASN A 27 -12.64 15.86 -7.31
C ASN A 27 -11.34 15.78 -6.47
N ILE A 28 -10.80 16.95 -6.13
CA ILE A 28 -9.53 17.09 -5.38
C ILE A 28 -9.57 16.35 -4.05
N SER A 29 -10.67 16.46 -3.29
CA SER A 29 -10.78 15.77 -1.99
C SER A 29 -10.71 14.26 -2.16
N ARG A 30 -11.35 13.71 -3.21
CA ARG A 30 -11.31 12.28 -3.48
C ARG A 30 -9.92 11.83 -3.94
N ALA A 31 -9.30 12.59 -4.84
CA ALA A 31 -7.96 12.30 -5.31
C ALA A 31 -6.92 12.34 -4.17
N ALA A 32 -7.05 13.31 -3.25
CA ALA A 32 -6.22 13.39 -2.06
C ALA A 32 -6.42 12.19 -1.13
N GLU A 33 -7.67 11.79 -0.87
CA GLU A 33 -7.98 10.61 -0.05
C GLU A 33 -7.37 9.33 -0.65
N ASP A 34 -7.54 9.10 -1.94
CA ASP A 34 -7.01 7.93 -2.63
C ASP A 34 -5.47 7.95 -2.64
N GLY A 35 -4.85 9.13 -2.81
CA GLY A 35 -3.40 9.31 -2.73
C GLY A 35 -2.83 8.97 -1.34
N ILE A 36 -3.46 9.49 -0.29
CA ILE A 36 -3.09 9.21 1.11
C ILE A 36 -3.25 7.72 1.42
N ALA A 37 -4.35 7.09 0.98
CA ALA A 37 -4.56 5.66 1.19
C ALA A 37 -3.46 4.80 0.54
N LYS A 38 -3.05 5.16 -0.68
CA LYS A 38 -1.94 4.48 -1.38
C LYS A 38 -0.61 4.66 -0.64
N ALA A 39 -0.30 5.88 -0.20
CA ALA A 39 0.92 6.16 0.56
C ALA A 39 0.96 5.38 1.89
N ILE A 40 -0.15 5.35 2.64
CA ILE A 40 -0.24 4.58 3.89
C ILE A 40 -0.05 3.08 3.62
N LYS A 41 -0.67 2.55 2.58
CA LYS A 41 -0.52 1.13 2.22
C LYS A 41 0.94 0.80 1.89
N ALA A 42 1.58 1.60 1.04
CA ALA A 42 2.97 1.40 0.65
C ALA A 42 3.92 1.44 1.86
N GLU A 43 3.70 2.38 2.79
CA GLU A 43 4.54 2.49 3.98
C GLU A 43 4.33 1.32 4.94
N ARG A 44 3.09 0.85 5.11
CA ARG A 44 2.82 -0.37 5.88
C ARG A 44 3.49 -1.61 5.27
N GLU A 45 3.44 -1.75 3.96
CA GLU A 45 4.12 -2.84 3.26
C GLU A 45 5.64 -2.76 3.41
N ARG A 46 6.21 -1.55 3.44
CA ARG A 46 7.64 -1.32 3.69
C ARG A 46 8.00 -1.74 5.11
N LEU A 47 7.26 -1.28 6.11
CA LEU A 47 7.49 -1.61 7.52
C LEU A 47 7.34 -3.11 7.78
N TRP A 48 6.28 -3.73 7.25
CA TRP A 48 6.07 -5.17 7.39
C TRP A 48 7.23 -5.98 6.82
N ARG A 49 7.78 -5.60 5.66
CA ARG A 49 8.95 -6.27 5.08
C ARG A 49 10.19 -6.15 5.96
N ILE A 50 10.39 -5.02 6.61
CA ILE A 50 11.51 -4.81 7.54
C ILE A 50 11.32 -5.68 8.78
N GLU A 51 10.14 -5.61 9.40
CA GLU A 51 9.81 -6.38 10.60
C GLU A 51 9.90 -7.90 10.38
N ASN A 52 9.58 -8.37 9.17
CA ASN A 52 9.56 -9.80 8.83
C ASN A 52 10.81 -10.25 8.06
N ALA A 53 11.83 -9.39 7.90
CA ALA A 53 13.01 -9.68 7.09
C ALA A 53 13.73 -10.95 7.57
N GLU A 54 13.92 -11.12 8.88
CA GLU A 54 14.58 -12.28 9.46
C GLU A 54 13.75 -13.57 9.27
N ALA A 55 12.43 -13.49 9.48
CA ALA A 55 11.54 -14.64 9.27
C ALA A 55 11.51 -15.08 7.81
N ILE A 56 11.49 -14.12 6.87
CA ILE A 56 11.58 -14.39 5.44
C ILE A 56 12.92 -15.02 5.10
N ALA A 57 14.04 -14.49 5.62
CA ALA A 57 15.37 -15.04 5.39
C ALA A 57 15.50 -16.48 5.93
N ALA A 58 15.00 -16.75 7.14
CA ALA A 58 14.98 -18.09 7.73
C ALA A 58 14.13 -19.06 6.89
N SER A 59 12.96 -18.62 6.42
CA SER A 59 12.10 -19.41 5.54
C SER A 59 12.77 -19.72 4.20
N ASN A 60 13.42 -18.74 3.57
CA ASN A 60 14.16 -18.93 2.32
C ASN A 60 15.31 -19.93 2.50
N ALA A 61 16.11 -19.78 3.56
CA ALA A 61 17.21 -20.70 3.85
C ALA A 61 16.73 -22.14 4.09
N TYR A 62 15.56 -22.30 4.75
CA TYR A 62 14.95 -23.62 4.90
C TYR A 62 14.58 -24.22 3.54
N VAL A 63 13.93 -23.45 2.66
CA VAL A 63 13.53 -23.91 1.31
C VAL A 63 14.75 -24.24 0.45
N GLU A 64 15.82 -23.45 0.51
CA GLU A 64 17.07 -23.73 -0.20
C GLU A 64 17.69 -25.07 0.24
N LYS A 65 17.65 -25.35 1.55
CA LYS A 65 18.24 -26.58 2.11
C LYS A 65 17.36 -27.81 1.92
N HIS A 66 16.04 -27.67 2.02
CA HIS A 66 15.10 -28.79 2.10
C HIS A 66 14.20 -28.94 0.88
N GLY A 67 14.29 -28.03 -0.08
CA GLY A 67 13.35 -27.91 -1.19
C GLY A 67 12.02 -27.31 -0.77
N LEU A 68 11.10 -27.17 -1.72
CA LEU A 68 9.77 -26.63 -1.44
C LEU A 68 8.96 -27.61 -0.59
N PRO A 69 8.40 -27.17 0.55
CA PRO A 69 7.47 -27.98 1.32
C PRO A 69 6.33 -28.49 0.43
N PHE A 70 5.99 -29.77 0.57
CA PHE A 70 4.89 -30.41 -0.15
C PHE A 70 5.00 -30.41 -1.68
N GLN A 71 6.17 -30.11 -2.25
CA GLN A 71 6.38 -30.13 -3.71
C GLN A 71 5.94 -31.46 -4.35
N LYS A 72 6.13 -32.58 -3.64
CA LYS A 72 5.71 -33.92 -4.07
C LYS A 72 4.19 -34.13 -4.24
N TYR A 73 3.37 -33.21 -3.75
CA TYR A 73 1.89 -33.27 -3.86
C TYR A 73 1.33 -32.25 -4.86
N ARG A 74 2.19 -31.52 -5.58
CA ARG A 74 1.78 -30.50 -6.55
C ARG A 74 1.20 -31.19 -7.81
N GLN A 75 -0.06 -30.88 -8.17
CA GLN A 75 -0.87 -31.58 -9.18
C GLN A 75 -1.02 -30.79 -10.50
N PHE A 76 0.07 -30.22 -11.04
CA PHE A 76 0.01 -29.58 -12.36
C PHE A 76 1.00 -30.19 -13.34
#